data_AF-A0AAU2IWR7-F1
#
_entry.id   AF-A0AAU2IWR7-F1
#
_cell.length_a   1.000
_cell.length_b   1.000
_cell.length_c   1.000
_cell.angle_alpha   90.00
_cell.angle_beta   90.00
_cell.angle_gamma   90.00
#
_symmetry.space_group_name_H-M   'P 1'
#
loop_
_entity.id
_entity.type
_entity.pdbx_description
1 polymer ?
#
loop_
_entity_poly.entity_id
_entity_poly.type
_entity_poly.pdbx_seq_one_letter_code
_entity_poly.pdbx_strand_id
1 'polypeptide(L)' 'MSTPRELDALPDGTEIELLDKRGTRRVKVGGHWRAEGRAATQNVYVYVNVRRYGAVIMQEEDES' A
#
# COMPACT_ATOMS: atom_id res chain seq x y z
N MET A 1 3.14 2.98 -12.58
CA MET A 1 1.83 3.16 -11.92
C MET A 1 1.22 1.79 -11.75
N SER A 2 0.97 1.38 -10.51
CA SER A 2 0.39 0.05 -10.23
C SER A 2 -1.13 0.09 -10.35
N THR A 3 -1.74 -0.96 -10.89
CA THR A 3 -3.18 -1.19 -10.92
C THR A 3 -3.65 -1.85 -9.62
N PRO A 4 -4.95 -1.79 -9.26
CA PRO A 4 -5.49 -2.52 -8.10
C PRO A 4 -5.18 -4.02 -8.10
N ARG A 5 -5.12 -4.65 -9.29
CA ARG A 5 -4.78 -6.08 -9.43
C ARG A 5 -3.32 -6.38 -9.10
N GLU A 6 -2.41 -5.48 -9.47
CA GLU A 6 -1.00 -5.62 -9.12
C GLU A 6 -0.79 -5.46 -7.61
N LEU A 7 -1.54 -4.56 -6.96
CA LEU A 7 -1.54 -4.42 -5.48
C LEU A 7 -2.03 -5.69 -4.76
N ASP A 8 -3.04 -6.36 -5.32
CA ASP A 8 -3.56 -7.60 -4.74
C ASP A 8 -2.58 -8.77 -4.86
N ALA A 9 -1.67 -8.73 -5.84
CA ALA A 9 -0.63 -9.74 -6.00
C ALA A 9 0.59 -9.52 -5.07
N LEU A 10 0.73 -8.34 -4.45
CA LEU A 10 1.87 -8.05 -3.56
C LEU A 10 1.88 -8.99 -2.34
N PRO A 11 3.05 -9.42 -1.84
CA PRO A 11 3.11 -10.22 -0.64
C PRO A 11 2.72 -9.41 0.61
N ASP A 12 2.27 -10.11 1.65
CA ASP A 12 2.16 -9.51 2.98
C ASP A 12 3.54 -9.00 3.44
N GLY A 13 3.54 -7.93 4.23
CA GLY A 13 4.74 -7.17 4.59
C GLY A 13 5.08 -6.05 3.60
N THR A 14 4.50 -6.05 2.39
CA THR A 14 4.76 -4.96 1.44
C THR A 14 4.25 -3.62 1.97
N GLU A 15 5.12 -2.63 1.97
CA GLU A 15 4.76 -1.24 2.21
C GLU A 15 4.62 -0.46 0.91
N ILE A 16 3.63 0.44 0.90
CA ILE A 16 3.43 1.39 -0.19
C ILE A 16 3.28 2.80 0.36
N GLU A 17 3.74 3.77 -0.42
CA GLU A 17 3.39 5.17 -0.25
C GLU A 17 2.43 5.60 -1.37
N LEU A 18 1.26 6.09 -1.00
CA LEU A 18 0.30 6.67 -1.92
C LEU A 18 0.81 8.04 -2.37
N LEU A 19 0.78 8.30 -3.68
CA LEU A 19 1.19 9.58 -4.25
C LEU A 19 0.12 10.69 -4.08
N ASP A 20 -0.69 10.58 -3.03
CA ASP A 20 -1.62 11.63 -2.66
C ASP A 20 -0.86 12.82 -2.05
N LYS A 21 -1.55 13.95 -1.83
CA LYS A 21 -0.92 15.14 -1.25
C LYS A 21 -0.44 14.96 0.20
N ARG A 22 -0.68 13.79 0.81
CA ARG A 22 -0.42 13.52 2.23
C ARG A 22 0.74 12.55 2.43
N GLY A 23 1.25 11.90 1.37
CA GLY A 23 2.28 10.86 1.48
C GLY A 23 1.78 9.66 2.29
N THR A 24 0.53 9.26 2.08
CA THR A 24 -0.12 8.27 2.94
C THR A 24 0.51 6.88 2.79
N ARG A 25 1.05 6.30 3.88
CA ARG A 25 1.67 4.95 3.88
C ARG A 25 0.74 3.83 4.29
N ARG A 26 0.87 2.65 3.68
CA ARG A 26 0.08 1.45 3.98
C ARG A 26 0.91 0.19 3.88
N VAL A 27 0.62 -0.77 4.76
CA VAL A 27 1.25 -2.09 4.79
C VAL A 27 0.23 -3.17 4.45
N LYS A 28 0.64 -4.21 3.74
CA LYS A 28 -0.19 -5.37 3.44
C LYS A 28 -0.06 -6.43 4.54
N VAL A 29 -1.18 -6.81 5.16
CA VAL A 29 -1.23 -7.76 6.27
C VAL A 29 -2.44 -8.66 6.11
N GLY A 30 -2.21 -9.97 6.01
CA GLY A 30 -3.25 -10.98 5.81
C GLY A 30 -4.05 -10.76 4.53
N GLY A 31 -3.40 -10.31 3.45
CA GLY A 31 -4.05 -9.96 2.18
C GLY A 31 -4.79 -8.62 2.17
N HIS A 32 -4.74 -7.84 3.25
CA HIS A 32 -5.43 -6.56 3.35
C HIS A 32 -4.47 -5.39 3.58
N TRP A 33 -4.79 -4.24 3.00
CA TRP A 33 -4.08 -2.99 3.27
C TRP A 33 -4.52 -2.41 4.62
N ARG A 34 -3.54 -2.00 5.42
CA ARG A 34 -3.77 -1.38 6.73
C ARG A 34 -2.88 -0.15 6.89
N ALA A 35 -3.33 0.77 7.74
CA ALA A 35 -2.44 1.79 8.27
C ALA A 35 -1.62 1.17 9.41
N GLU A 36 -0.39 1.63 9.58
CA GLU A 36 0.46 1.22 10.70
C GLU A 36 -0.27 1.42 12.04
N GLY A 37 -0.20 0.41 12.91
CA GLY A 37 -0.87 0.43 14.22
C GLY A 37 -2.40 0.37 14.20
N ARG A 38 -3.05 0.12 13.04
CA ARG A 38 -4.52 0.02 12.94
C ARG A 38 -4.97 -1.39 12.55
N ALA A 39 -5.95 -1.91 13.29
CA ALA A 39 -6.56 -3.22 12.98
C ALA A 39 -7.53 -3.18 11.80
N ALA A 40 -8.14 -2.03 11.53
CA ALA A 40 -9.14 -1.89 10.46
C ALA A 40 -8.51 -1.94 9.06
N THR A 41 -9.12 -2.72 8.16
CA THR A 41 -8.72 -2.79 6.75
C THR A 41 -9.03 -1.50 6.00
N GLN A 42 -8.19 -1.14 5.04
CA GLN A 42 -8.25 0.10 4.26
C GLN A 42 -8.22 -0.18 2.74
N ASN A 43 -8.61 -1.37 2.31
CA ASN A 43 -8.55 -1.81 0.90
C ASN A 43 -9.20 -0.81 -0.07
N VAL A 44 -10.46 -0.42 0.19
CA VAL A 44 -11.19 0.53 -0.67
C VAL A 44 -10.46 1.87 -0.78
N TYR A 45 -9.97 2.39 0.35
CA TYR A 45 -9.21 3.63 0.39
C TYR A 45 -7.94 3.54 -0.45
N VAL A 46 -7.18 2.45 -0.33
CA VAL A 46 -5.96 2.22 -1.11
C VAL A 46 -6.25 2.14 -2.59
N TYR A 47 -7.21 1.32 -3.02
CA TYR A 47 -7.50 1.17 -4.45
C TYR A 47 -7.98 2.46 -5.11
N VAL A 48 -8.82 3.24 -4.41
CA VAL A 48 -9.28 4.54 -4.91
C VAL A 48 -8.11 5.51 -5.09
N ASN A 49 -7.21 5.59 -4.10
CA ASN A 49 -6.08 6.51 -4.17
C ASN A 49 -5.03 6.07 -5.19
N VAL A 50 -4.72 4.77 -5.28
CA VAL A 50 -3.78 4.28 -6.30
C VAL A 50 -4.34 4.55 -7.69
N ARG A 51 -5.62 4.29 -7.94
CA ARG A 51 -6.22 4.57 -9.24
C ARG A 51 -6.18 6.05 -9.61
N ARG A 52 -6.29 6.94 -8.61
CA ARG A 52 -6.36 8.40 -8.81
C ARG A 52 -5.00 9.07 -8.90
N TYR A 53 -4.04 8.64 -8.09
CA TYR A 53 -2.76 9.31 -7.88
C TYR A 53 -1.56 8.41 -8.15
N GLY A 54 -1.74 7.09 -8.09
CA GLY A 54 -0.67 6.11 -8.09
C GLY A 54 -0.14 5.81 -6.68
N ALA A 55 0.79 4.86 -6.63
CA ALA A 55 1.53 4.50 -5.43
C ALA A 55 2.93 4.03 -5.84
N VAL A 56 3.86 4.09 -4.89
CA VAL A 56 5.20 3.51 -5.00
C VAL A 56 5.36 2.43 -3.93
N ILE A 57 6.07 1.36 -4.26
CA ILE A 57 6.43 0.31 -3.30
C ILE A 57 7.67 0.80 -2.55
N MET A 58 7.58 0.80 -1.23
CA MET A 58 8.68 1.09 -0.33
C MET A 58 9.31 -0.27 -0.02
N GLN A 59 10.38 -0.64 -0.72
CA GLN A 59 11.19 -1.78 -0.28
C GLN A 59 12.05 -1.29 0.89
N GLU A 60 12.10 -2.03 1.99
CA GLU A 60 13.26 -1.92 2.88
C GLU A 60 14.44 -2.47 2.09
N GLU A 61 15.42 -1.61 1.79
CA GLU A 61 16.76 -2.07 1.45
C GLU A 61 17.25 -2.82 2.70
N ASP A 62 17.24 -4.15 2.65
CA ASP A 62 18.01 -4.99 3.59
C ASP A 62 19.49 -4.60 3.40
N GLU A 63 19.95 -3.61 4.16
CA GLU A 63 21.38 -3.44 4.41
C GLU A 63 21.85 -4.69 5.17
N SER A 64 22.68 -5.47 4.47
CA SER A 64 23.21 -6.77 4.86
C SER A 64 24.15 -6.73 6.07
#